data_AF-A0A969FGE5-F1
#
_entry.id   AF-A0A969FGE5-F1
#
_cell.length_a   1.000
_cell.length_b   1.000
_cell.length_c   1.000
_cell.angle_alpha   90.00
_cell.angle_beta   90.00
_cell.angle_gamma   90.00
#
_symmetry.space_group_name_H-M   'P 1'
#
loop_
_entity.id
_entity.type
_entity.pdbx_description
1 polymer ?
#
loop_
_entity_poly.entity_id
_entity_poly.type
_entity_poly.pdbx_seq_one_letter_code
_entity_poly.pdbx_strand_id
1 'polypeptide(L)'
;MANLAWTQEEFTLAKQNGDRGILLVIQANPNFELEPSQRTGFNDFLSILETETFNFPGQVVLVHGDSHYFRIDKPLLHFTHEEIPPLENFTGASQFCKFALIPQPLLPKRGEGEPD
;
A
#
# COMPACT_ATOMS: atom_id res chain seq x y z
N MET A 1 -5.98 -8.80 17.54
CA MET A 1 -4.77 -8.22 18.18
C MET A 1 -4.82 -6.71 18.09
N ALA A 2 -4.19 -5.97 19.02
CA ALA A 2 -4.23 -4.51 19.07
C ALA A 2 -3.76 -3.85 17.76
N ASN A 3 -2.70 -4.36 17.14
CA ASN A 3 -2.17 -3.81 15.88
C ASN A 3 -3.16 -3.88 14.70
N LEU A 4 -4.02 -4.91 14.68
CA LEU A 4 -5.03 -5.07 13.63
C LEU A 4 -6.15 -4.03 13.79
N ALA A 5 -6.63 -3.86 15.02
CA ALA A 5 -7.65 -2.85 15.33
C ALA A 5 -7.12 -1.44 15.06
N TRP A 6 -5.88 -1.17 15.46
CA TRP A 6 -5.22 0.10 15.17
C TRP A 6 -5.12 0.37 13.66
N THR A 7 -4.74 -0.64 12.86
CA THR A 7 -4.70 -0.49 11.39
C THR A 7 -6.07 -0.07 10.82
N GLN A 8 -7.15 -0.73 11.23
CA GLN A 8 -8.51 -0.39 10.77
C GLN A 8 -8.95 1.01 11.20
N GLU A 9 -8.57 1.43 12.41
CA GLU A 9 -8.87 2.76 12.94
C GLU A 9 -8.16 3.85 12.12
N GLU A 10 -6.88 3.67 11.79
CA GLU A 10 -6.13 4.64 10.98
C GLU A 10 -6.74 4.81 9.58
N PHE A 11 -7.17 3.73 8.93
CA PHE A 11 -7.89 3.83 7.66
C PHE A 11 -9.24 4.53 7.81
N THR A 12 -9.96 4.26 8.90
CA THR A 12 -11.23 4.94 9.19
C THR A 12 -11.03 6.44 9.38
N LEU A 13 -10.01 6.85 10.15
CA LEU A 13 -9.65 8.25 10.35
C LEU A 13 -9.23 8.91 9.04
N ALA A 14 -8.38 8.25 8.24
CA ALA A 14 -7.96 8.76 6.94
C ALA A 14 -9.13 8.99 5.98
N LYS A 15 -10.12 8.08 5.96
CA LYS A 15 -11.36 8.22 5.19
C LYS A 15 -12.18 9.43 5.68
N GLN A 16 -12.32 9.60 7.01
CA GLN A 16 -13.07 10.71 7.60
C GLN A 16 -12.41 12.06 7.36
N ASN A 17 -11.08 12.11 7.38
CA ASN A 17 -10.30 13.33 7.16
C ASN A 17 -10.20 13.71 5.67
N GLY A 18 -10.53 12.80 4.76
CA GLY A 18 -10.30 13.00 3.33
C GLY A 18 -8.81 12.98 2.98
N ASP A 19 -8.02 12.19 3.70
CA ASP A 19 -6.58 12.08 3.46
C ASP A 19 -6.29 11.49 2.08
N ARG A 20 -5.26 12.02 1.43
CA ARG A 20 -4.87 11.61 0.06
C ARG A 20 -4.03 10.35 0.02
N GLY A 21 -3.52 9.90 1.16
CA GLY A 21 -2.71 8.70 1.23
C GLY A 21 -2.36 8.27 2.65
N ILE A 22 -1.96 7.00 2.79
CA ILE A 22 -1.48 6.38 4.02
C ILE A 22 -0.11 5.76 3.75
N LEU A 23 0.84 6.00 4.66
CA LEU A 23 2.14 5.32 4.70
C LEU A 23 2.20 4.45 5.95
N LEU A 24 2.27 3.14 5.76
CA LEU A 24 2.47 2.15 6.83
C LEU A 24 3.93 1.69 6.82
N VAL A 25 4.56 1.66 7.99
CA VAL A 25 5.94 1.20 8.15
C VAL A 25 5.97 0.10 9.19
N ILE A 26 6.46 -1.08 8.81
CA ILE A 26 6.55 -2.25 9.68
C ILE A 26 7.96 -2.85 9.66
N GLN A 27 8.34 -3.50 10.75
CA GLN A 27 9.50 -4.40 10.78
C GLN A 27 9.07 -5.81 10.35
N ALA A 28 10.02 -6.62 9.89
CA ALA A 28 9.86 -7.98 9.35
C ALA A 28 9.26 -8.06 7.93
N ASN A 29 9.60 -9.13 7.21
CA ASN A 29 9.10 -9.40 5.86
C ASN A 29 7.73 -10.11 5.95
N PRO A 30 6.64 -9.53 5.39
CA PRO A 30 5.35 -10.20 5.32
C PRO A 30 5.34 -11.42 4.39
N ASN A 31 6.39 -11.62 3.58
CA ASN A 31 6.51 -12.68 2.60
C ASN A 31 5.29 -12.72 1.65
N PHE A 32 5.10 -11.61 0.91
CA PHE A 32 4.02 -11.45 -0.06
C PHE A 32 4.04 -12.52 -1.15
N GLU A 33 5.24 -12.99 -1.48
CA GLU A 33 5.56 -14.00 -2.48
C GLU A 33 5.19 -15.43 -2.06
N LEU A 34 4.88 -15.65 -0.78
CA LEU A 34 4.49 -16.97 -0.28
C LEU A 34 2.97 -17.12 -0.27
N GLU A 35 2.51 -18.35 -0.51
CA GLU A 35 1.13 -18.74 -0.31
C GLU A 35 0.70 -18.52 1.15
N PRO A 36 -0.58 -18.17 1.43
CA PRO A 36 -1.06 -17.95 2.79
C PRO A 36 -0.80 -19.14 3.73
N SER A 37 -0.83 -20.38 3.21
CA SER A 37 -0.55 -21.61 3.98
C SER A 37 0.91 -21.76 4.41
N GLN A 38 1.84 -21.08 3.73
CA GLN A 38 3.28 -21.10 4.00
C GLN A 38 3.75 -19.87 4.79
N ARG A 39 2.92 -18.82 4.85
CA ARG A 39 3.20 -17.59 5.59
C ARG A 39 2.88 -17.74 7.07
N THR A 40 3.77 -17.26 7.93
CA THR A 40 3.55 -17.28 9.39
C THR A 40 3.30 -15.87 9.93
N GLY A 41 2.25 -15.71 10.73
CA GLY A 41 2.00 -14.51 11.55
C GLY A 41 1.42 -13.26 10.85
N PHE A 42 1.44 -13.18 9.52
CA PHE A 42 1.03 -11.97 8.79
C PHE A 42 -0.32 -12.06 8.07
N ASN A 43 -0.95 -13.24 7.97
CA ASN A 43 -2.16 -13.41 7.17
C ASN A 43 -3.30 -12.47 7.58
N ASP A 44 -3.57 -12.32 8.88
CA ASP A 44 -4.63 -11.43 9.36
C ASP A 44 -4.33 -9.95 9.04
N PHE A 45 -3.06 -9.54 9.18
CA PHE A 45 -2.63 -8.19 8.84
C PHE A 45 -2.78 -7.92 7.34
N LEU A 46 -2.36 -8.86 6.50
CA LEU A 46 -2.43 -8.71 5.05
C LEU A 46 -3.87 -8.71 4.55
N SER A 47 -4.74 -9.53 5.13
CA SER A 47 -6.18 -9.52 4.81
C SER A 47 -6.85 -8.18 5.15
N ILE A 48 -6.53 -7.61 6.32
CA ILE A 48 -7.01 -6.28 6.70
C ILE A 48 -6.43 -5.19 5.78
N LEU A 49 -5.12 -5.24 5.52
CA LEU A 49 -4.46 -4.28 4.65
C LEU A 49 -5.03 -4.29 3.24
N GLU A 50 -5.28 -5.47 2.67
CA GLU A 50 -5.92 -5.66 1.37
C GLU A 50 -7.33 -5.08 1.35
N THR A 51 -8.16 -5.45 2.34
CA THR A 51 -9.54 -4.97 2.48
C THR A 51 -9.62 -3.46 2.62
N GLU A 52 -8.80 -2.88 3.51
CA GLU A 52 -8.84 -1.44 3.76
C GLU A 52 -8.25 -0.65 2.59
N THR A 53 -7.18 -1.15 1.95
CA THR A 53 -6.60 -0.51 0.76
C THR A 53 -7.57 -0.50 -0.42
N PHE A 54 -8.30 -1.60 -0.63
CA PHE A 54 -9.34 -1.67 -1.67
C PHE A 54 -10.45 -0.63 -1.44
N ASN A 55 -10.81 -0.38 -0.19
CA ASN A 55 -11.89 0.55 0.18
C ASN A 55 -11.41 1.99 0.44
N PHE A 56 -10.11 2.26 0.33
CA PHE A 56 -9.55 3.58 0.57
C PHE A 56 -9.39 4.35 -0.74
N PRO A 57 -10.03 5.53 -0.90
CA PRO A 57 -9.97 6.30 -2.16
C PRO A 57 -8.59 6.92 -2.43
N GLY A 58 -7.71 6.96 -1.43
CA GLY A 58 -6.34 7.47 -1.54
C GLY A 58 -5.30 6.42 -1.94
N GLN A 59 -4.03 6.80 -1.87
CA GLN A 59 -2.90 5.89 -2.14
C GLN A 59 -2.42 5.23 -0.84
N VAL A 60 -2.02 3.96 -0.90
CA VAL A 60 -1.43 3.27 0.25
C VAL A 60 -0.02 2.80 -0.10
N VAL A 61 0.93 3.14 0.78
CA VAL A 61 2.30 2.65 0.70
C VAL A 61 2.60 1.82 1.93
N LEU A 62 3.10 0.60 1.74
CA LEU A 62 3.67 -0.20 2.81
C LEU A 62 5.19 -0.27 2.65
N VAL A 63 5.90 0.11 3.70
CA VAL A 63 7.35 -0.06 3.83
C VAL A 63 7.63 -1.16 4.84
N HIS A 64 8.42 -2.17 4.43
CA HIS A 64 8.85 -3.24 5.32
C HIS A 64 10.35 -3.54 5.18
N GLY A 65 10.93 -4.19 6.19
CA GLY A 65 12.36 -4.53 6.25
C GLY A 65 12.63 -6.03 6.37
N ASP A 66 13.79 -6.38 6.95
CA ASP A 66 14.25 -7.75 7.29
C ASP A 66 14.83 -8.58 6.14
N SER A 67 14.39 -8.35 4.89
CA SER A 67 14.85 -9.15 3.74
C SER A 67 16.28 -8.84 3.24
N HIS A 68 16.93 -7.78 3.75
CA HIS A 68 18.28 -7.34 3.38
C HIS A 68 18.51 -6.94 1.90
N TYR A 69 17.46 -6.62 1.15
CA TYR A 69 17.55 -6.03 -0.19
C TYR A 69 16.54 -4.89 -0.33
N PHE A 70 16.74 -4.02 -1.33
CA PHE A 70 15.82 -2.93 -1.67
C PHE A 70 14.98 -3.33 -2.88
N ARG A 71 13.65 -3.22 -2.77
CA ARG A 71 12.67 -3.57 -3.82
C ARG A 71 11.49 -2.59 -3.77
N ILE A 72 10.95 -2.22 -4.92
CA ILE A 72 9.68 -1.49 -5.04
C ILE A 72 8.78 -2.30 -5.98
N ASP A 73 7.57 -2.61 -5.52
CA ASP A 73 6.53 -3.30 -6.27
C ASP A 73 5.37 -2.35 -6.58
N LYS A 74 5.06 -2.19 -7.88
CA LYS A 74 3.90 -1.43 -8.36
C LYS A 74 3.42 -1.94 -9.74
N PRO A 75 2.11 -2.27 -9.91
CA PRO A 75 1.12 -2.48 -8.86
C PRO A 75 1.38 -3.79 -8.12
N LEU A 76 0.86 -3.91 -6.90
CA LEU A 76 0.90 -5.20 -6.19
C LEU A 76 -0.31 -6.04 -6.62
N LEU A 77 -0.02 -7.32 -6.89
CA LEU A 77 -1.03 -8.32 -7.20
C LEU A 77 -1.82 -8.65 -5.93
N HIS A 78 -3.09 -9.03 -6.07
CA HIS A 78 -3.91 -9.52 -4.94
C HIS A 78 -3.20 -10.71 -4.27
N PHE A 79 -3.21 -10.73 -2.94
CA PHE A 79 -2.47 -11.74 -2.16
C PHE A 79 -3.30 -12.97 -1.83
N THR A 80 -4.58 -12.95 -2.20
CA THR A 80 -5.59 -13.94 -1.82
C THR A 80 -6.38 -14.53 -2.99
N HIS A 81 -6.43 -13.86 -4.15
CA HIS A 81 -7.20 -14.30 -5.32
C HIS A 81 -6.56 -13.87 -6.65
N GLU A 82 -6.18 -14.83 -7.50
CA GLU A 82 -5.60 -14.57 -8.83
C GLU A 82 -6.59 -13.93 -9.83
N GLU A 83 -7.90 -14.01 -9.58
CA GLU A 83 -8.96 -13.56 -10.52
C GLU A 83 -9.38 -12.08 -10.34
N ILE A 84 -8.82 -11.35 -9.37
CA ILE A 84 -9.16 -9.93 -9.13
C ILE A 84 -8.12 -9.01 -9.79
N PRO A 85 -8.53 -7.90 -10.46
CA PRO A 85 -7.60 -6.94 -11.04
C PRO A 85 -6.55 -6.44 -10.02
N PRO A 86 -5.30 -6.14 -10.44
CA PRO A 86 -4.25 -5.66 -9.54
C PRO A 86 -4.65 -4.43 -8.72
N LEU A 87 -4.10 -4.28 -7.52
CA LEU A 87 -4.29 -3.08 -6.68
C LEU A 87 -3.44 -1.93 -7.23
N GLU A 88 -3.98 -1.19 -8.21
CA GLU A 88 -3.27 -0.09 -8.87
C GLU A 88 -2.88 1.05 -7.91
N ASN A 89 -3.64 1.24 -6.84
CA ASN A 89 -3.42 2.23 -5.78
C ASN A 89 -2.47 1.76 -4.66
N PHE A 90 -1.92 0.54 -4.77
CA PHE A 90 -0.99 -0.01 -3.78
C PHE A 90 0.45 0.01 -4.33
N THR A 91 1.39 0.41 -3.48
CA THR A 91 2.83 0.35 -3.76
C THR A 91 3.55 -0.20 -2.54
N GLY A 92 4.18 -1.36 -2.69
CA GLY A 92 4.98 -1.96 -1.63
C GLY A 92 6.44 -1.64 -1.86
N ALA A 93 7.15 -1.33 -0.79
CA ALA A 93 8.58 -1.10 -0.82
C ALA A 93 9.25 -1.93 0.28
N SER A 94 10.19 -2.79 -0.11
CA SER A 94 11.12 -3.45 0.80
C SER A 94 12.39 -2.60 0.90
N GLN A 95 12.80 -2.26 2.11
CA GLN A 95 13.92 -1.34 2.35
C GLN A 95 14.95 -1.93 3.34
N PHE A 96 16.23 -1.84 2.99
CA PHE A 96 17.25 -1.36 3.92
C PHE A 96 16.95 0.14 4.15
N CYS A 97 16.87 0.62 5.41
CA CYS A 97 16.52 2.02 5.75
C CYS A 97 17.06 3.09 4.76
N LYS A 98 16.24 3.54 3.81
CA LYS A 98 16.40 4.73 2.97
C LYS A 98 15.09 5.07 2.23
N PHE A 99 14.35 6.06 2.75
CA PHE A 99 13.10 6.59 2.18
C PHE A 99 13.25 7.05 0.73
N ALA A 100 12.32 6.66 -0.14
CA ALA A 100 12.10 7.31 -1.43
C ALA A 100 10.59 7.50 -1.67
N LEU A 101 10.11 8.74 -1.52
CA LEU A 101 8.84 9.16 -2.12
C LEU A 101 8.98 9.10 -3.64
N ILE A 102 8.08 8.38 -4.32
CA ILE A 102 7.90 8.55 -5.76
C ILE A 102 6.91 9.71 -5.97
N PRO A 103 7.29 10.80 -6.65
CA PRO A 103 6.35 11.84 -7.03
C PRO A 103 5.39 11.29 -8.10
N GLN A 104 4.09 11.58 -7.97
CA GLN A 104 3.12 11.31 -9.02
C GLN A 104 3.49 12.07 -10.30
N PRO A 105 3.23 11.52 -11.51
CA PRO A 105 3.37 12.29 -12.73
C PRO A 105 2.41 13.49 -12.68
N LEU A 106 2.94 14.68 -13.03
CA LEU A 106 2.17 15.92 -13.11
C LEU A 106 0.98 15.73 -14.04
N LEU A 107 -0.24 15.97 -13.54
CA LEU A 107 -1.42 16.10 -14.38
C LEU A 107 -1.17 17.17 -15.46
N PRO A 108 -1.57 16.97 -16.72
CA PRO A 108 -1.42 17.99 -17.74
C PRO A 108 -2.21 19.24 -17.34
N LYS A 109 -1.56 20.40 -17.48
CA LYS A 109 -2.19 21.71 -17.27
C LYS A 109 -3.39 21.84 -18.21
N ARG A 110 -4.57 22.02 -17.63
CA ARG A 110 -5.80 22.34 -18.36
C ARG A 110 -5.67 23.75 -18.94
N GLY A 111 -5.62 23.82 -20.27
CA GLY A 111 -6.03 24.94 -21.12
C GLY A 111 -5.50 26.32 -20.76
N GLU A 112 -4.49 26.78 -21.49
CA GLU A 112 -4.41 28.21 -21.80
C GLU A 112 -5.15 28.40 -23.13
N GLY A 113 -6.25 29.14 -23.03
CA GLY A 113 -7.05 29.52 -24.18
C GLY A 113 -6.27 30.44 -25.11
N GLU A 114 -6.52 30.23 -26.39
CA GLU A 114 -6.29 31.23 -27.43
C GLU A 114 -7.04 32.52 -27.11
N PRO A 115 -6.42 33.67 -27.37
CA PRO A 115 -7.12 34.62 -28.22
C PRO A 115 -6.25 35.31 -29.28
N ASP A 116 -6.91 35.51 -30.43
CA ASP A 116 -6.73 36.40 -31.60
C ASP A 116 -5.45 36.36 -32.45
#